data_AF-A0A3B0Y614-F1
#
_entry.id   AF-A0A3B0Y614-F1
#
_cell.length_a   1.000
_cell.length_b   1.000
_cell.length_c   1.000
_cell.angle_alpha   90.00
_cell.angle_beta   90.00
_cell.angle_gamma   90.00
#
_symmetry.space_group_name_H-M   'P 1'
#
loop_
_entity.id
_entity.type
_entity.pdbx_description
1 polymer ?
#
loop_
_entity_poly.entity_id
_entity_poly.type
_entity_poly.pdbx_seq_one_letter_code
_entity_poly.pdbx_strand_id
1 'polypeptide(L)' 'MPMYKFKRKRAGALVQRLTEPPRMMQIVAGPRQTGKTVLVHQTCLDLEVDFGINSDFNAADAPKSSNSIT' A
#
# COMPACT_ATOMS: atom_id res chain seq x y z
N MET A 1 -6.03 -10.07 22.80
CA MET A 1 -4.54 -10.13 22.70
C MET A 1 -4.14 -9.39 21.44
N PRO A 2 -3.31 -8.33 21.47
CA PRO A 2 -2.89 -7.72 20.23
C PRO A 2 -1.92 -8.70 19.56
N MET A 3 -2.36 -9.35 18.48
CA MET A 3 -1.47 -10.12 17.62
C MET A 3 -0.37 -9.16 17.18
N TYR A 4 0.89 -9.49 17.48
CA TYR A 4 2.05 -8.76 16.97
C TYR A 4 2.02 -8.92 15.43
N LYS A 5 1.27 -8.06 14.74
CA LYS A 5 1.08 -8.12 13.29
C LYS A 5 2.45 -7.89 12.67
N PHE A 6 3.03 -8.95 12.11
CA PHE A 6 4.29 -8.88 11.39
C PHE A 6 4.23 -7.73 10.38
N LYS A 7 5.05 -6.70 10.58
CA LYS A 7 5.14 -5.53 9.70
C LYS A 7 6.30 -5.71 8.73
N ARG A 8 6.04 -5.55 7.44
CA ARG A 8 7.08 -5.64 6.42
C ARG A 8 8.08 -4.50 6.64
N LYS A 9 9.38 -4.82 6.71
CA LYS A 9 10.45 -3.82 6.92
C LYS A 9 10.41 -2.62 5.95
N ARG A 10 9.88 -2.82 4.74
CA ARG A 10 9.76 -1.77 3.71
C ARG A 10 8.50 -0.91 3.82
N ALA A 11 7.55 -1.24 4.67
CA ALA A 11 6.28 -0.50 4.81
C ALA A 11 6.55 0.95 5.23
N GLY A 12 7.34 1.15 6.29
CA GLY A 12 7.68 2.49 6.78
C GLY A 12 8.38 3.37 5.74
N ALA A 13 9.30 2.80 4.95
CA ALA A 13 9.96 3.54 3.87
C ALA A 13 8.99 3.94 2.75
N LEU A 14 7.97 3.11 2.49
CA LEU A 14 6.97 3.39 1.46
C LEU A 14 5.94 4.43 1.93
N VAL A 15 5.56 4.37 3.20
CA VAL A 15 4.74 5.41 3.87
C VAL A 15 5.45 6.76 3.81
N GLN A 16 6.72 6.82 4.21
CA GLN A 16 7.51 8.06 4.19
C GLN A 16 7.48 8.72 2.81
N ARG A 17 7.75 7.94 1.75
CA ARG A 17 7.72 8.42 0.36
C ARG A 17 6.34 8.90 -0.10
N LEU A 18 5.26 8.27 0.35
CA LEU A 18 3.89 8.66 -0.01
C LEU A 18 3.41 9.89 0.75
N THR A 19 4.00 10.18 1.91
CA THR A 19 3.71 11.40 2.69
C THR A 19 4.47 12.63 2.18
N GLU A 20 5.58 12.44 1.48
CA GLU A 20 6.39 13.52 0.90
C GLU A 20 5.64 14.24 -0.25
N PRO A 21 5.48 15.58 -0.20
CA PRO A 21 4.95 16.34 -1.32
C PRO A 21 5.94 16.36 -2.50
N PRO A 22 5.47 16.27 -3.75
CA PRO A 22 4.10 15.99 -4.19
C PRO A 22 3.78 14.48 -4.07
N ARG A 23 2.59 14.18 -3.53
CA ARG A 23 2.14 12.80 -3.27
C ARG A 23 1.89 12.07 -4.60
N MET A 24 2.93 11.39 -5.10
CA MET A 24 2.95 10.71 -6.40
C MET A 24 2.54 9.24 -6.32
N MET A 25 2.14 8.68 -7.47
CA MET A 25 1.93 7.24 -7.66
C MET A 25 3.25 6.46 -7.43
N GLN A 26 3.20 5.42 -6.61
CA GLN A 26 4.33 4.53 -6.36
C GLN A 26 4.08 3.14 -6.95
N ILE A 27 5.08 2.59 -7.65
CA ILE A 27 5.00 1.27 -8.27
C ILE A 27 5.81 0.27 -7.44
N VAL A 28 5.16 -0.78 -6.94
CA VAL A 28 5.80 -1.86 -6.18
C VAL A 28 5.99 -3.09 -7.06
N ALA A 29 7.20 -3.26 -7.58
CA ALA A 29 7.58 -4.41 -8.42
C ALA A 29 8.42 -5.45 -7.66
N GLY A 30 8.43 -6.69 -8.14
CA GLY A 30 9.28 -7.75 -7.63
C GLY A 30 8.75 -9.17 -7.92
N PRO A 31 9.52 -10.22 -7.62
CA PRO A 31 9.17 -11.61 -7.97
C PRO A 31 7.80 -12.04 -7.44
N ARG A 32 7.15 -13.01 -8.09
CA ARG A 32 5.87 -13.58 -7.62
C ARG A 32 6.01 -14.12 -6.20
N GLN A 33 4.92 -14.07 -5.41
CA GLN A 33 4.81 -14.58 -4.03
C GLN A 33 5.76 -13.96 -2.98
N THR A 34 6.49 -12.89 -3.30
CA THR A 34 7.33 -12.16 -2.33
C THR A 34 6.55 -11.34 -1.29
N GLY A 35 5.22 -11.31 -1.38
CA GLY A 35 4.33 -10.60 -0.46
C GLY A 35 4.20 -9.10 -0.71
N LYS A 36 4.28 -8.68 -1.98
CA LYS A 36 4.10 -7.29 -2.42
C LYS A 36 2.72 -6.75 -2.06
N THR A 37 1.66 -7.52 -2.30
CA THR A 37 0.28 -7.15 -1.95
C THR A 37 0.13 -6.90 -0.45
N VAL A 38 0.74 -7.75 0.39
CA VAL A 38 0.74 -7.58 1.85
C VAL A 38 1.48 -6.30 2.26
N LEU A 39 2.62 -6.02 1.62
CA LEU A 39 3.36 -4.77 1.86
C LEU A 39 2.52 -3.54 1.51
N VAL A 40 1.83 -3.55 0.36
CA VAL A 40 0.99 -2.43 -0.06
C VAL A 40 -0.20 -2.25 0.87
N HIS A 41 -0.93 -3.31 1.21
CA HIS A 41 -2.04 -3.22 2.18
C HIS A 41 -1.60 -2.68 3.54
N GLN A 42 -0.45 -3.15 4.07
CA GLN A 42 0.08 -2.62 5.33
C GLN A 42 0.40 -1.13 5.22
N THR A 43 0.96 -0.69 4.09
CA THR A 43 1.27 0.73 3.86
C THR A 43 0.00 1.57 3.76
N CYS A 44 -1.03 1.10 3.04
CA CYS A 44 -2.31 1.81 2.94
C CYS A 44 -2.98 1.97 4.31
N LEU A 45 -2.98 0.90 5.12
CA LEU A 45 -3.51 0.96 6.50
C LEU A 45 -2.71 1.93 7.37
N ASP A 46 -1.38 1.92 7.28
CA ASP A 46 -0.53 2.86 8.02
C ASP A 46 -0.82 4.33 7.58
N LEU A 47 -1.01 4.59 6.29
CA LEU A 47 -1.34 5.93 5.78
C LEU A 47 -2.70 6.42 6.27
N GLU A 48 -3.69 5.53 6.31
CA GLU A 48 -5.04 5.85 6.81
C GLU A 48 -5.02 6.10 8.31
N VAL A 49 -4.43 5.19 9.09
CA VAL A 49 -4.46 5.23 10.56
C VAL A 49 -3.52 6.31 11.12
N ASP A 50 -2.31 6.44 10.60
CA ASP A 50 -1.29 7.30 11.19
C ASP A 50 -1.29 8.73 10.60
N PHE A 51 -1.74 8.89 9.34
CA PHE A 51 -1.66 10.15 8.61
C PHE A 51 -3.02 10.69 8.11
N GLY A 52 -4.10 9.91 8.20
CA GLY A 52 -5.41 10.29 7.66
C GLY A 52 -5.40 10.47 6.14
N ILE A 53 -4.50 9.78 5.42
CA ILE A 53 -4.35 9.89 3.97
C ILE A 53 -5.07 8.73 3.30
N ASN A 54 -6.09 9.03 2.50
CA ASN A 54 -6.71 8.05 1.62
C ASN A 54 -5.73 7.60 0.55
N SER A 55 -5.62 6.28 0.35
CA SER A 55 -4.72 5.70 -0.64
C SER A 55 -5.43 4.62 -1.44
N ASP A 56 -5.25 4.67 -2.76
CA ASP A 56 -5.77 3.67 -3.68
C ASP A 56 -4.64 2.71 -4.10
N PHE A 57 -4.96 1.42 -4.14
CA PHE A 57 -4.06 0.39 -4.63
C PHE A 57 -4.67 -0.32 -5.84
N ASN A 58 -3.87 -0.51 -6.88
CA ASN A 58 -4.23 -1.32 -8.03
C ASN A 58 -3.12 -2.34 -8.31
N ALA A 59 -3.52 -3.61 -8.48
CA ALA A 59 -2.61 -4.68 -8.87
C ALA A 59 -2.62 -4.81 -10.39
N ALA A 60 -1.46 -4.62 -11.03
CA ALA A 60 -1.35 -4.69 -12.48
C ALA A 60 -1.69 -6.09 -13.07
N ASP A 61 -1.62 -7.13 -12.24
CA ASP A 61 -1.98 -8.51 -12.58
C ASP A 61 -3.42 -8.90 -12.18
N ALA A 62 -4.14 -8.03 -11.46
CA ALA A 62 -5.56 -8.26 -11.20
C ALA A 62 -6.37 -7.96 -12.48
N PRO A 63 -7.44 -8.73 -12.75
CA PRO A 63 -8.40 -8.34 -13.77
C PRO A 63 -8.90 -6.92 -13.46
N LYS A 64 -8.94 -6.03 -14.47
CA LYS A 64 -9.46 -4.67 -14.31
C LYS A 64 -10.87 -4.75 -13.71
N SER A 65 -11.02 -4.42 -12.43
CA SER A 65 -12.33 -4.12 -11.87
C SER A 65 -12.74 -2.77 -12.45
N SER A 66 -13.51 -2.81 -13.54
CA SER A 66 -14.25 -1.67 -14.04
C SER A 66 -15.34 -1.33 -13.01
N ASN A 67 -14.98 -0.59 -11.96
CA ASN A 67 -15.98 0.13 -11.17
C ASN A 67 -15.71 1.63 -11.32
N SER A 68 -16.25 2.17 -12.41
CA SER A 68 -16.57 3.58 -12.54
C SER A 68 -18.06 3.71 -12.29
N ILE A 69 -18.50 4.01 -11.06
CA ILE A 69 -19.85 4.56 -10.83
C ILE A 69 -19.78 5.53 -9.64
N THR A 70 -19.79 6.81 -10.03
CA THR A 70 -20.44 8.00 -9.44
C THR A 70 -20.31 8.30 -7.95
#